data_AF-A0A9D0ZZ42-F1
#
_entry.id   AF-A0A9D0ZZ42-F1
#
_cell.length_a   1.000
_cell.length_b   1.000
_cell.length_c   1.000
_cell.angle_alpha   90.00
_cell.angle_beta   90.00
_cell.angle_gamma   90.00
#
_symmetry.space_group_name_H-M   'P 1'
#
loop_
_entity.id
_entity.type
_entity.pdbx_description
1 polymer ?
#
loop_
_entity_poly.entity_id
_entity_poly.type
_entity_poly.pdbx_seq_one_letter_code
_entity_poly.pdbx_strand_id
1 'polypeptide(L)'
;MKKRFLSLLCVMALCLSLLPATALAAAPPVNQVLYVGGVLISSTGYWTTSEDGKTLTSVTSVTESNNYIHYDAEDNILTLHNATIKKSVSMDTSTLIAGAAIGVLNQNGEAKLTITLEGANTIAEVGKGINVLANSTGGATLTITGDGSLNASASQTGIWVQSNSKNAALCVENAEVTASSGVAFKNGVLVQAKDGSDVSLTVNGGSLTASVNANIWFQFGSGASGSGTPTVTVSNN
;
A
#
# COMPACT_ATOMS: atom_id res chain seq x y z
N MET A 1 19.28 28.36 39.30
CA MET A 1 18.65 28.66 37.99
C MET A 1 19.04 27.69 36.87
N LYS A 2 20.30 27.23 36.78
CA LYS A 2 20.78 26.32 35.71
C LYS A 2 20.05 24.96 35.62
N LYS A 3 19.64 24.37 36.76
CA LYS A 3 18.93 23.07 36.80
C LYS A 3 17.51 23.12 36.20
N ARG A 4 16.83 24.26 36.27
CA ARG A 4 15.49 24.45 35.69
C ARG A 4 15.54 24.65 34.17
N PHE A 5 16.60 25.29 33.67
CA PHE A 5 16.80 25.50 32.24
C PHE A 5 17.10 24.18 31.49
N LEU A 6 17.90 23.30 32.10
CA LEU A 6 18.22 21.99 31.52
C LEU A 6 17.00 21.06 31.49
N SER A 7 16.15 21.11 32.52
CA SER A 7 14.88 20.38 32.56
C SER A 7 13.90 20.84 31.48
N LEU A 8 13.83 22.15 31.20
CA LEU A 8 12.94 22.68 30.17
C LEU A 8 13.41 22.31 28.75
N LEU A 9 14.74 22.27 28.53
CA LEU A 9 15.33 21.84 27.27
C LEU A 9 15.09 20.35 26.98
N CYS A 10 15.20 19.49 28.00
CA CYS A 10 14.89 18.06 27.87
C CYS A 10 13.40 17.81 27.61
N VAL A 11 12.50 18.57 28.24
CA VAL A 11 11.06 18.47 27.99
C VAL A 11 10.69 18.94 26.59
N MET A 12 11.27 20.05 26.10
CA MET A 12 11.07 20.46 24.70
C MET A 12 11.63 19.46 23.69
N ALA A 13 12.83 18.90 23.91
CA ALA A 13 13.40 17.88 23.04
C ALA A 13 12.51 16.62 22.99
N LEU A 14 11.94 16.21 24.11
CA LEU A 14 10.99 15.10 24.18
C LEU A 14 9.67 15.44 23.46
N CYS A 15 9.13 16.65 23.64
CA CYS A 15 7.92 17.10 22.95
C CYS A 15 8.11 17.24 21.43
N LEU A 16 9.31 17.61 20.96
CA LEU A 16 9.61 17.67 19.52
C LEU A 16 9.76 16.27 18.89
N SER A 17 10.18 15.25 19.65
CA SER A 17 10.19 13.86 19.18
C SER A 17 8.83 13.17 19.20
N LEU A 18 7.84 13.78 19.87
CA LEU A 18 6.45 13.32 19.96
C LEU A 18 5.53 13.99 18.94
N LEU A 19 6.00 15.01 18.22
CA LEU A 19 5.27 15.55 17.08
C LEU A 19 5.36 14.54 15.93
N PRO A 20 4.25 14.18 15.26
CA PRO A 20 4.34 13.42 14.02
C PRO A 20 5.23 14.24 13.08
N ALA A 21 6.29 13.61 12.57
CA ALA A 21 7.11 14.21 11.54
C ALA A 21 6.14 14.59 10.42
N THR A 22 5.94 15.89 10.19
CA THR A 22 5.29 16.36 8.97
C THR A 22 6.23 15.97 7.84
N ALA A 23 6.05 14.76 7.33
CA ALA A 23 6.75 14.24 6.18
C ALA A 23 6.31 15.14 5.03
N LEU A 24 7.19 16.06 4.63
CA LEU A 24 7.05 16.74 3.36
C LEU A 24 6.94 15.61 2.31
N ALA A 25 5.77 15.49 1.67
CA ALA A 25 5.54 14.42 0.72
C ALA A 25 6.66 14.46 -0.33
N ALA A 26 7.42 13.37 -0.42
CA ALA A 26 8.42 13.26 -1.47
C ALA A 26 7.70 13.34 -2.82
N ALA A 27 8.29 14.08 -3.77
CA ALA A 27 7.70 14.22 -5.09
C ALA A 27 7.34 12.84 -5.69
N PRO A 28 6.20 12.72 -6.41
CA PRO A 28 5.75 11.48 -7.00
C PRO A 28 6.84 10.77 -7.83
N PRO A 29 6.90 9.43 -7.82
CA PRO A 29 7.90 8.71 -8.59
C PRO A 29 7.76 8.95 -10.10
N VAL A 30 8.86 9.32 -10.77
CA VAL A 30 8.90 9.51 -12.22
C VAL A 30 8.74 8.17 -12.94
N ASN A 31 7.95 8.14 -14.02
CA ASN A 31 7.66 6.96 -14.86
C ASN A 31 6.95 5.79 -14.15
N GLN A 32 6.35 6.04 -12.99
CA GLN A 32 5.44 5.09 -12.37
C GLN A 32 4.11 5.04 -13.12
N VAL A 33 3.54 3.85 -13.27
CA VAL A 33 2.17 3.64 -13.74
C VAL A 33 1.30 3.09 -12.60
N LEU A 34 0.06 3.56 -12.53
CA LEU A 34 -0.95 3.12 -11.57
C LEU A 34 -2.16 2.59 -12.35
N TYR A 35 -2.61 1.39 -12.00
CA TYR A 35 -3.85 0.81 -12.49
C TYR A 35 -4.79 0.52 -11.32
N VAL A 36 -6.08 0.83 -11.51
CA VAL A 36 -7.15 0.49 -10.57
C VAL A 36 -8.29 -0.13 -11.35
N GLY A 37 -8.73 -1.34 -10.97
CA GLY A 37 -9.82 -2.03 -11.69
C GLY A 37 -9.47 -2.35 -13.16
N GLY A 38 -8.18 -2.43 -13.50
CA GLY A 38 -7.69 -2.56 -14.87
C GLY A 38 -7.69 -1.28 -15.72
N VAL A 39 -8.06 -0.13 -15.14
CA VAL A 39 -8.01 1.19 -15.79
C VAL A 39 -6.71 1.90 -15.41
N LEU A 40 -6.01 2.48 -16.39
CA LEU A 40 -4.83 3.32 -16.16
C LEU A 40 -5.26 4.64 -15.51
N ILE A 41 -4.66 4.96 -14.38
CA ILE A 41 -4.87 6.21 -13.64
C ILE A 41 -3.60 7.05 -13.78
N SER A 42 -3.66 8.11 -14.59
CA SER A 42 -2.47 8.90 -14.97
C SER A 42 -2.54 10.37 -14.56
N SER A 43 -3.66 10.83 -13.98
CA SER A 43 -3.87 12.21 -13.58
C SER A 43 -4.83 12.29 -12.41
N THR A 44 -4.82 13.42 -11.70
CA THR A 44 -5.79 13.70 -10.65
C THR A 44 -7.22 13.55 -11.17
N GLY A 45 -8.09 12.91 -10.39
CA GLY A 45 -9.47 12.70 -10.81
C GLY A 45 -10.30 11.87 -9.84
N TYR A 46 -11.56 11.64 -10.21
CA TYR A 46 -12.51 10.84 -9.47
C TYR A 46 -13.05 9.69 -10.34
N TRP A 47 -13.29 8.56 -9.68
CA TRP A 47 -13.93 7.40 -10.26
C TRP A 47 -14.93 6.78 -9.30
N THR A 48 -15.91 6.07 -9.84
CA THR A 48 -16.84 5.23 -9.07
C THR A 48 -16.75 3.79 -9.55
N THR A 49 -16.95 2.85 -8.63
CA THR A 49 -17.09 1.43 -8.97
C THR A 49 -18.56 1.11 -9.19
N SER A 50 -18.87 0.25 -10.18
CA SER A 50 -20.21 -0.32 -10.32
C SER A 50 -20.60 -1.14 -9.08
N GLU A 51 -21.90 -1.39 -8.90
CA GLU A 51 -22.43 -2.16 -7.76
C GLU A 51 -21.82 -3.58 -7.66
N ASP A 52 -21.53 -4.21 -8.81
CA ASP A 52 -20.85 -5.51 -8.87
C ASP A 52 -19.32 -5.43 -8.70
N GLY A 53 -18.77 -4.21 -8.61
CA GLY A 53 -17.34 -3.92 -8.48
C GLY A 53 -16.49 -4.19 -9.73
N LYS A 54 -17.08 -4.51 -10.88
CA LYS A 54 -16.33 -4.96 -12.08
C LYS A 54 -16.04 -3.84 -13.07
N THR A 55 -16.63 -2.67 -12.90
CA THR A 55 -16.41 -1.52 -13.78
C THR A 55 -15.98 -0.32 -12.96
N LEU A 56 -14.93 0.36 -13.41
CA LEU A 56 -14.48 1.64 -12.88
C LEU A 56 -14.78 2.73 -13.91
N THR A 57 -15.50 3.77 -13.50
CA THR A 57 -15.96 4.85 -14.39
C THR A 57 -15.46 6.18 -13.87
N SER A 58 -14.85 7.00 -14.73
CA SER A 58 -14.44 8.36 -14.37
C SER A 58 -15.65 9.27 -14.24
N VAL A 59 -15.65 10.12 -13.22
CA VAL A 59 -16.72 11.09 -12.93
C VAL A 59 -16.11 12.46 -12.65
N THR A 60 -16.89 13.52 -12.86
CA THR A 60 -16.45 14.91 -12.65
C THR A 60 -16.58 15.36 -11.20
N SER A 61 -17.45 14.70 -10.41
CA SER A 61 -17.65 14.97 -8.99
C SER A 61 -18.33 13.77 -8.33
N VAL A 62 -18.21 13.68 -7.01
CA VAL A 62 -18.87 12.68 -6.16
C VAL A 62 -19.52 13.39 -4.98
N THR A 63 -20.56 12.79 -4.41
CA THR A 63 -21.09 13.21 -3.10
C THR A 63 -20.49 12.30 -2.03
N GLU A 64 -20.30 12.83 -0.81
CA GLU A 64 -19.72 12.07 0.31
C GLU A 64 -20.53 10.82 0.71
N SER A 65 -21.80 10.72 0.29
CA SER A 65 -22.64 9.54 0.48
C SER A 65 -22.35 8.37 -0.47
N ASN A 66 -21.63 8.62 -1.57
CA ASN A 66 -21.42 7.66 -2.64
C ASN A 66 -20.06 6.98 -2.51
N ASN A 67 -19.94 5.77 -3.05
CA ASN A 67 -18.64 5.14 -3.22
C ASN A 67 -17.80 5.94 -4.22
N TYR A 68 -16.52 6.15 -3.90
CA TYR A 68 -15.60 6.80 -4.82
C TYR A 68 -14.16 6.32 -4.65
N ILE A 69 -13.39 6.56 -5.71
CA ILE A 69 -11.95 6.46 -5.75
C ILE A 69 -11.44 7.81 -6.23
N HIS A 70 -10.58 8.44 -5.45
CA HIS A 70 -9.92 9.69 -5.81
C HIS A 70 -8.42 9.45 -5.92
N TYR A 71 -7.80 9.92 -6.99
CA TYR A 71 -6.35 9.96 -7.09
C TYR A 71 -5.89 11.40 -7.11
N ASP A 72 -4.95 11.73 -6.22
CA ASP A 72 -4.18 12.96 -6.24
C ASP A 72 -2.80 12.65 -6.84
N ALA A 73 -2.54 13.15 -8.04
CA ALA A 73 -1.29 12.93 -8.74
C ALA A 73 -0.12 13.76 -8.20
N GLU A 74 -0.38 14.86 -7.48
CA GLU A 74 0.68 15.72 -6.92
C GLU A 74 1.30 15.07 -5.69
N ASP A 75 0.48 14.46 -4.83
CA ASP A 75 0.93 13.77 -3.63
C ASP A 75 1.04 12.24 -3.80
N ASN A 76 0.58 11.71 -4.94
CA ASN A 76 0.56 10.28 -5.25
C ASN A 76 -0.23 9.48 -4.20
N ILE A 77 -1.43 10.00 -3.89
CA ILE A 77 -2.38 9.46 -2.92
C ILE A 77 -3.61 8.92 -3.65
N LEU A 78 -4.00 7.69 -3.35
CA LEU A 78 -5.23 7.06 -3.81
C LEU A 78 -6.21 6.93 -2.63
N THR A 79 -7.24 7.75 -2.59
CA THR A 79 -8.32 7.60 -1.60
C THR A 79 -9.34 6.58 -2.07
N LEU A 80 -9.68 5.63 -1.21
CA LEU A 80 -10.78 4.68 -1.39
C LEU A 80 -11.87 5.01 -0.37
N HIS A 81 -13.06 5.31 -0.85
CA HIS A 81 -14.23 5.57 -0.02
C HIS A 81 -15.37 4.61 -0.38
N ASN A 82 -15.69 3.69 0.53
CA ASN A 82 -16.72 2.66 0.30
C ASN A 82 -16.58 1.91 -1.05
N ALA A 83 -15.35 1.78 -1.56
CA ALA A 83 -15.06 1.27 -2.89
C ALA A 83 -15.08 -0.26 -2.92
N THR A 84 -15.63 -0.84 -3.99
CA THR A 84 -15.57 -2.30 -4.23
C THR A 84 -14.92 -2.58 -5.59
N ILE A 85 -13.76 -3.23 -5.60
CA ILE A 85 -12.98 -3.51 -6.81
C ILE A 85 -12.87 -5.02 -7.01
N LYS A 86 -13.42 -5.51 -8.11
CA LYS A 86 -13.44 -6.93 -8.52
C LYS A 86 -12.90 -7.19 -9.91
N LYS A 87 -12.25 -6.20 -10.51
CA LYS A 87 -11.56 -6.31 -11.79
C LYS A 87 -10.08 -6.08 -11.59
N SER A 88 -9.26 -6.77 -12.37
CA SER A 88 -7.81 -6.69 -12.31
C SER A 88 -7.18 -6.28 -13.63
N VAL A 89 -5.91 -5.86 -13.58
CA VAL A 89 -5.05 -5.69 -14.75
C VAL A 89 -4.99 -7.00 -15.55
N SER A 90 -5.22 -6.93 -16.87
CA SER A 90 -5.13 -8.09 -17.75
C SER A 90 -3.69 -8.36 -18.19
N MET A 91 -3.42 -9.61 -18.62
CA MET A 91 -2.13 -9.99 -19.20
C MET A 91 -1.76 -9.18 -20.45
N ASP A 92 -2.76 -8.75 -21.23
CA ASP A 92 -2.55 -7.92 -22.42
C ASP A 92 -2.16 -6.48 -22.09
N THR A 93 -2.49 -6.01 -20.87
CA THR A 93 -2.17 -4.65 -20.41
C THR A 93 -0.79 -4.59 -19.77
N SER A 94 -0.49 -5.52 -18.87
CA SER A 94 0.83 -5.62 -18.25
C SER A 94 1.04 -7.01 -17.68
N THR A 95 2.09 -7.69 -18.14
CA THR A 95 2.46 -9.02 -17.64
C THR A 95 3.07 -8.98 -16.23
N LEU A 96 3.71 -7.87 -15.85
CA LEU A 96 4.42 -7.73 -14.57
C LEU A 96 3.47 -7.59 -13.38
N ILE A 97 2.37 -6.86 -13.57
CA ILE A 97 1.36 -6.62 -12.53
C ILE A 97 0.01 -7.25 -12.85
N ALA A 98 -0.07 -8.12 -13.85
CA ALA A 98 -1.28 -8.86 -14.21
C ALA A 98 -1.94 -9.50 -12.99
N GLY A 99 -3.26 -9.45 -12.95
CA GLY A 99 -4.07 -9.96 -11.85
C GLY A 99 -4.23 -9.01 -10.67
N ALA A 100 -3.51 -7.89 -10.61
CA ALA A 100 -3.69 -6.88 -9.56
C ALA A 100 -4.98 -6.06 -9.73
N ALA A 101 -5.79 -5.92 -8.68
CA ALA A 101 -6.87 -4.93 -8.64
C ALA A 101 -6.31 -3.50 -8.59
N ILE A 102 -5.31 -3.28 -7.73
CA ILE A 102 -4.51 -2.05 -7.70
C ILE A 102 -3.07 -2.43 -8.03
N GLY A 103 -2.59 -2.00 -9.20
CA GLY A 103 -1.26 -2.32 -9.69
C GLY A 103 -0.42 -1.06 -9.85
N VAL A 104 0.69 -1.00 -9.13
CA VAL A 104 1.70 0.06 -9.24
C VAL A 104 2.96 -0.55 -9.81
N LEU A 105 3.48 0.02 -10.89
CA LEU A 105 4.68 -0.46 -11.54
C LEU A 105 5.62 0.70 -11.85
N ASN A 106 6.87 0.60 -11.41
CA ASN A 106 7.94 1.40 -11.96
C ASN A 106 9.03 0.49 -12.52
N GLN A 107 9.30 0.62 -13.81
CA GLN A 107 10.29 -0.22 -14.48
C GLN A 107 11.73 0.18 -14.14
N ASN A 108 11.98 1.47 -13.91
CA ASN A 108 13.33 2.03 -13.77
C ASN A 108 13.40 3.11 -12.68
N GLY A 109 12.69 2.90 -11.57
CA GLY A 109 12.64 3.83 -10.47
C GLY A 109 11.96 3.24 -9.25
N GLU A 110 11.65 4.09 -8.28
CA GLU A 110 10.88 3.72 -7.10
C GLU A 110 9.41 3.49 -7.48
N ALA A 111 8.78 2.49 -6.85
CA ALA A 111 7.34 2.29 -6.92
C ALA A 111 6.76 2.63 -5.54
N LYS A 112 5.98 3.71 -5.45
CA LYS A 112 5.41 4.20 -4.20
C LYS A 112 3.93 4.49 -4.39
N LEU A 113 3.13 4.18 -3.39
CA LEU A 113 1.73 4.61 -3.34
C LEU A 113 1.30 4.79 -1.89
N THR A 114 0.58 5.87 -1.63
CA THR A 114 -0.19 6.03 -0.41
C THR A 114 -1.66 5.75 -0.73
N ILE A 115 -2.31 4.89 0.04
CA ILE A 115 -3.74 4.65 -0.03
C ILE A 115 -4.38 5.21 1.22
N THR A 116 -5.32 6.14 1.07
CA THR A 116 -6.14 6.63 2.19
C THR A 116 -7.47 5.90 2.16
N LEU A 117 -7.88 5.34 3.29
CA LEU A 117 -9.11 4.59 3.45
C LEU A 117 -10.13 5.42 4.18
N GLU A 118 -11.31 5.53 3.58
CA GLU A 118 -12.51 6.10 4.17
C GLU A 118 -13.64 5.06 4.08
N GLY A 119 -14.43 4.92 5.13
CA GLY A 119 -15.50 3.92 5.18
C GLY A 119 -14.99 2.49 5.03
N ALA A 120 -15.77 1.64 4.36
CA ALA A 120 -15.47 0.20 4.23
C ALA A 120 -15.15 -0.19 2.78
N ASN A 121 -13.89 -0.53 2.51
CA ASN A 121 -13.40 -0.82 1.17
C ASN A 121 -13.15 -2.32 0.97
N THR A 122 -13.44 -2.81 -0.22
CA THR A 122 -13.31 -4.23 -0.57
C THR A 122 -12.58 -4.43 -1.90
N ILE A 123 -11.60 -5.31 -1.89
CA ILE A 123 -11.03 -5.92 -3.09
C ILE A 123 -11.29 -7.42 -3.02
N ALA A 124 -11.85 -8.01 -4.08
CA ALA A 124 -12.20 -9.43 -4.12
C ALA A 124 -12.19 -9.97 -5.56
N GLU A 125 -12.26 -11.29 -5.73
CA GLU A 125 -12.40 -11.94 -7.05
C GLU A 125 -11.24 -11.63 -8.04
N VAL A 126 -10.05 -11.30 -7.53
CA VAL A 126 -8.86 -10.96 -8.34
C VAL A 126 -7.68 -11.91 -8.12
N GLY A 127 -6.68 -11.83 -9.00
CA GLY A 127 -5.43 -12.58 -8.87
C GLY A 127 -4.59 -12.07 -7.69
N LYS A 128 -4.37 -10.77 -7.62
CA LYS A 128 -3.64 -10.05 -6.57
C LYS A 128 -4.51 -8.87 -6.12
N GLY A 129 -4.54 -8.56 -4.83
CA GLY A 129 -5.29 -7.40 -4.36
C GLY A 129 -4.57 -6.10 -4.72
N ILE A 130 -3.47 -5.84 -4.02
CA ILE A 130 -2.55 -4.73 -4.30
C ILE A 130 -1.20 -5.30 -4.69
N ASN A 131 -0.60 -4.80 -5.77
CA ASN A 131 0.76 -5.12 -6.18
C ASN A 131 1.56 -3.85 -6.46
N VAL A 132 2.55 -3.55 -5.63
CA VAL A 132 3.49 -2.43 -5.83
C VAL A 132 4.86 -2.99 -6.23
N LEU A 133 5.24 -2.79 -7.49
CA LEU A 133 6.43 -3.40 -8.08
C LEU A 133 7.43 -2.35 -8.58
N ALA A 134 8.60 -2.31 -7.93
CA ALA A 134 9.79 -1.65 -8.46
C ALA A 134 10.69 -2.68 -9.14
N ASN A 135 10.70 -2.66 -10.48
CA ASN A 135 11.19 -3.80 -11.27
C ASN A 135 12.72 -3.86 -11.44
N SER A 136 13.44 -2.72 -11.42
CA SER A 136 14.86 -2.70 -11.84
C SER A 136 15.83 -1.85 -11.01
N THR A 137 15.46 -0.66 -10.50
CA THR A 137 16.48 0.22 -9.87
C THR A 137 16.06 0.88 -8.55
N GLY A 138 14.77 0.95 -8.23
CA GLY A 138 14.26 1.59 -7.02
C GLY A 138 13.65 0.64 -5.98
N GLY A 139 13.31 1.21 -4.82
CA GLY A 139 12.57 0.54 -3.75
C GLY A 139 11.07 0.51 -4.01
N ALA A 140 10.37 -0.36 -3.29
CA ALA A 140 8.92 -0.45 -3.33
C ALA A 140 8.32 -0.07 -1.96
N THR A 141 7.36 0.82 -1.95
CA THR A 141 6.70 1.26 -0.70
C THR A 141 5.20 1.37 -0.91
N LEU A 142 4.45 0.77 -0.01
CA LEU A 142 3.01 0.96 0.10
C LEU A 142 2.69 1.49 1.49
N THR A 143 2.02 2.62 1.55
CA THR A 143 1.43 3.14 2.79
C THR A 143 -0.08 3.02 2.69
N ILE A 144 -0.73 2.48 3.71
CA ILE A 144 -2.19 2.44 3.84
C ILE A 144 -2.53 3.21 5.10
N THR A 145 -3.38 4.22 4.99
CA THR A 145 -3.77 5.09 6.10
C THR A 145 -5.24 5.48 6.03
N GLY A 146 -5.68 6.38 6.91
CA GLY A 146 -7.07 6.80 7.04
C GLY A 146 -7.79 6.06 8.17
N ASP A 147 -8.98 6.53 8.52
CA ASP A 147 -9.83 6.00 9.58
C ASP A 147 -10.76 4.87 9.11
N GLY A 148 -10.72 4.54 7.81
CA GLY A 148 -11.49 3.47 7.20
C GLY A 148 -10.84 2.09 7.30
N SER A 149 -11.48 1.15 6.59
CA SER A 149 -11.06 -0.25 6.52
C SER A 149 -10.88 -0.74 5.09
N LEU A 150 -10.01 -1.74 4.92
CA LEU A 150 -9.79 -2.44 3.66
C LEU A 150 -9.77 -3.96 3.89
N ASN A 151 -10.66 -4.67 3.19
CA ASN A 151 -10.55 -6.10 3.00
C ASN A 151 -9.98 -6.40 1.60
N ALA A 152 -8.69 -6.75 1.55
CA ALA A 152 -7.97 -7.10 0.32
C ALA A 152 -7.88 -8.62 0.14
N SER A 153 -8.87 -9.20 -0.53
CA SER A 153 -8.94 -10.63 -0.85
C SER A 153 -8.55 -10.92 -2.29
N ALA A 154 -7.69 -11.93 -2.48
CA ALA A 154 -7.23 -12.33 -3.80
C ALA A 154 -6.94 -13.83 -3.85
N SER A 155 -6.91 -14.43 -5.04
CA SER A 155 -6.60 -15.85 -5.21
C SER A 155 -5.10 -16.19 -5.07
N GLN A 156 -4.20 -15.23 -5.30
CA GLN A 156 -2.76 -15.38 -5.11
C GLN A 156 -2.30 -14.65 -3.85
N THR A 157 -2.31 -13.32 -3.86
CA THR A 157 -1.77 -12.50 -2.76
C THR A 157 -2.65 -11.29 -2.49
N GLY A 158 -3.04 -11.07 -1.24
CA GLY A 158 -3.84 -9.91 -0.86
C GLY A 158 -3.07 -8.60 -1.08
N ILE A 159 -1.91 -8.46 -0.44
CA ILE A 159 -1.01 -7.31 -0.58
C ILE A 159 0.40 -7.80 -0.93
N TRP A 160 0.95 -7.33 -2.05
CA TRP A 160 2.30 -7.64 -2.49
C TRP A 160 3.09 -6.35 -2.73
N VAL A 161 4.15 -6.14 -1.95
CA VAL A 161 5.11 -5.04 -2.16
C VAL A 161 6.45 -5.66 -2.56
N GLN A 162 6.94 -5.34 -3.75
CA GLN A 162 8.12 -5.99 -4.33
C GLN A 162 9.11 -5.00 -4.91
N SER A 163 10.36 -5.05 -4.45
CA SER A 163 11.50 -4.47 -5.13
C SER A 163 12.46 -5.56 -5.59
N ASN A 164 12.86 -5.50 -6.87
CA ASN A 164 13.87 -6.41 -7.41
C ASN A 164 15.31 -5.91 -7.22
N SER A 165 15.48 -4.69 -6.68
CA SER A 165 16.81 -4.05 -6.64
C SER A 165 17.18 -3.34 -5.35
N LYS A 166 16.21 -3.00 -4.52
CA LYS A 166 16.37 -2.25 -3.27
C LYS A 166 15.43 -2.82 -2.20
N ASN A 167 15.12 -2.01 -1.19
CA ASN A 167 14.28 -2.36 -0.07
C ASN A 167 12.80 -2.38 -0.47
N ALA A 168 12.00 -3.11 0.31
CA ALA A 168 10.54 -3.10 0.20
C ALA A 168 9.90 -2.80 1.57
N ALA A 169 8.85 -2.00 1.58
CA ALA A 169 8.22 -1.53 2.81
C ALA A 169 6.70 -1.49 2.69
N LEU A 170 6.01 -2.04 3.70
CA LEU A 170 4.58 -1.87 3.91
C LEU A 170 4.35 -1.10 5.21
N CYS A 171 3.60 -0.01 5.15
CA CYS A 171 3.19 0.78 6.31
C CYS A 171 1.66 0.80 6.39
N VAL A 172 1.12 0.52 7.57
CA VAL A 172 -0.30 0.67 7.90
C VAL A 172 -0.41 1.67 9.04
N GLU A 173 -1.08 2.79 8.81
CA GLU A 173 -1.12 3.92 9.74
C GLU A 173 -2.56 4.35 10.01
N ASN A 174 -3.07 4.13 11.23
CA ASN A 174 -4.43 4.47 11.66
C ASN A 174 -5.58 3.72 10.97
N ALA A 175 -5.27 2.77 10.08
CA ALA A 175 -6.23 2.03 9.27
C ALA A 175 -6.45 0.59 9.74
N GLU A 176 -7.62 0.03 9.41
CA GLU A 176 -7.92 -1.39 9.60
C GLU A 176 -7.75 -2.18 8.29
N VAL A 177 -6.76 -3.06 8.21
CA VAL A 177 -6.45 -3.81 6.99
C VAL A 177 -6.57 -5.31 7.25
N THR A 178 -7.39 -5.98 6.44
CA THR A 178 -7.41 -7.43 6.33
C THR A 178 -6.92 -7.83 4.95
N ALA A 179 -5.85 -8.62 4.88
CA ALA A 179 -5.32 -9.15 3.63
C ALA A 179 -5.44 -10.67 3.60
N SER A 180 -6.04 -11.22 2.55
CA SER A 180 -6.35 -12.65 2.48
C SER A 180 -5.94 -13.26 1.15
N SER A 181 -5.70 -14.58 1.18
CA SER A 181 -5.54 -15.38 -0.02
C SER A 181 -6.62 -16.47 -0.09
N GLY A 182 -7.19 -16.69 -1.27
CA GLY A 182 -8.20 -17.71 -1.55
C GLY A 182 -7.63 -19.12 -1.64
N VAL A 183 -6.30 -19.28 -1.57
CA VAL A 183 -5.62 -20.57 -1.59
C VAL A 183 -4.80 -20.73 -0.31
N ALA A 184 -4.92 -21.88 0.34
CA ALA A 184 -4.13 -22.20 1.52
C ALA A 184 -2.62 -22.12 1.22
N PHE A 185 -1.84 -21.64 2.19
CA PHE A 185 -0.38 -21.50 2.10
C PHE A 185 0.11 -20.44 1.10
N LYS A 186 -0.79 -19.60 0.58
CA LYS A 186 -0.41 -18.36 -0.09
C LYS A 186 -0.37 -17.20 0.90
N ASN A 187 0.07 -16.04 0.44
CA ASN A 187 0.36 -14.91 1.33
C ASN A 187 -0.84 -13.96 1.39
N GLY A 188 -1.27 -13.61 2.59
CA GLY A 188 -2.15 -12.46 2.78
C GLY A 188 -1.34 -11.20 2.47
N VAL A 189 -0.13 -11.14 3.03
CA VAL A 189 0.85 -10.07 2.81
C VAL A 189 2.18 -10.67 2.38
N LEU A 190 2.76 -10.16 1.29
CA LEU A 190 4.11 -10.47 0.84
C LEU A 190 4.90 -9.17 0.69
N VAL A 191 5.98 -9.02 1.46
CA VAL A 191 6.97 -7.95 1.26
C VAL A 191 8.27 -8.60 0.78
N GLN A 192 8.68 -8.25 -0.43
CA GLN A 192 9.80 -8.87 -1.13
C GLN A 192 10.82 -7.82 -1.54
N ALA A 193 12.08 -8.01 -1.14
CA ALA A 193 13.19 -7.18 -1.57
C ALA A 193 14.23 -8.02 -2.33
N LYS A 194 15.18 -7.35 -2.97
CA LYS A 194 16.36 -8.01 -3.54
C LYS A 194 17.16 -8.72 -2.44
N ASP A 195 17.86 -9.80 -2.79
CA ASP A 195 18.87 -10.39 -1.91
C ASP A 195 19.94 -9.34 -1.50
N GLY A 196 20.19 -9.25 -0.20
CA GLY A 196 21.03 -8.26 0.47
C GLY A 196 20.32 -6.93 0.78
N SER A 197 19.02 -6.81 0.52
CA SER A 197 18.21 -5.62 0.83
C SER A 197 17.23 -5.90 1.97
N ASP A 198 16.68 -4.83 2.56
CA ASP A 198 15.79 -4.93 3.71
C ASP A 198 14.31 -4.98 3.33
N VAL A 199 13.54 -5.64 4.18
CA VAL A 199 12.08 -5.67 4.14
C VAL A 199 11.54 -5.12 5.45
N SER A 200 10.52 -4.27 5.38
CA SER A 200 9.91 -3.69 6.57
C SER A 200 8.39 -3.74 6.53
N LEU A 201 7.82 -3.97 7.71
CA LEU A 201 6.40 -3.83 8.00
C LEU A 201 6.23 -2.92 9.22
N THR A 202 5.46 -1.86 9.06
CA THR A 202 5.08 -0.97 10.16
C THR A 202 3.57 -0.97 10.32
N VAL A 203 3.08 -1.14 11.54
CA VAL A 203 1.67 -0.95 11.91
C VAL A 203 1.59 0.05 13.06
N ASN A 204 1.02 1.22 12.80
CA ASN A 204 0.98 2.33 13.74
C ASN A 204 -0.44 2.90 13.88
N GLY A 205 -1.08 2.77 15.04
CA GLY A 205 -2.42 3.34 15.28
C GLY A 205 -3.60 2.55 14.68
N GLY A 206 -3.37 1.34 14.17
CA GLY A 206 -4.37 0.57 13.42
C GLY A 206 -4.15 -0.94 13.52
N SER A 207 -4.59 -1.69 12.52
CA SER A 207 -4.42 -3.15 12.50
C SER A 207 -4.10 -3.70 11.11
N LEU A 208 -3.30 -4.77 11.09
CA LEU A 208 -3.07 -5.59 9.91
C LEU A 208 -3.32 -7.05 10.25
N THR A 209 -4.34 -7.64 9.63
CA THR A 209 -4.70 -9.05 9.79
C THR A 209 -4.42 -9.79 8.50
N ALA A 210 -3.63 -10.86 8.56
CA ALA A 210 -3.60 -11.88 7.51
C ALA A 210 -4.53 -13.03 7.91
N SER A 211 -5.58 -13.30 7.13
CA SER A 211 -6.65 -14.23 7.51
C SER A 211 -6.25 -15.72 7.44
N VAL A 212 -7.12 -16.62 7.93
CA VAL A 212 -6.89 -18.08 8.05
C VAL A 212 -6.29 -18.70 6.77
N ASN A 213 -5.15 -19.37 6.93
CA ASN A 213 -4.31 -19.99 5.88
C ASN A 213 -3.49 -19.02 5.01
N ALA A 214 -3.47 -17.72 5.33
CA ALA A 214 -2.68 -16.71 4.65
C ALA A 214 -1.55 -16.19 5.57
N ASN A 215 -0.31 -16.17 5.06
CA ASN A 215 0.84 -15.71 5.84
C ASN A 215 1.11 -14.21 5.64
N ILE A 216 1.74 -13.59 6.63
CA ILE A 216 2.62 -12.43 6.40
C ILE A 216 4.00 -13.00 6.10
N TRP A 217 4.50 -12.77 4.88
CA TRP A 217 5.76 -13.35 4.41
C TRP A 217 6.74 -12.26 3.99
N PHE A 218 7.97 -12.40 4.47
CA PHE A 218 9.10 -11.58 4.09
C PHE A 218 10.07 -12.39 3.24
N GLN A 219 10.36 -11.89 2.03
CA GLN A 219 11.18 -12.59 1.06
C GLN A 219 12.39 -11.74 0.63
N PHE A 220 13.55 -12.40 0.56
CA PHE A 220 14.80 -11.83 0.11
C PHE A 220 15.26 -12.54 -1.17
N GLY A 221 15.29 -11.80 -2.28
CA GLY A 221 15.50 -12.34 -3.61
C GLY A 221 14.31 -13.15 -4.13
N SER A 222 14.54 -14.00 -5.14
CA SER A 222 13.52 -14.86 -5.76
C SER A 222 13.52 -16.31 -5.25
N GLY A 223 14.54 -16.69 -4.47
CA GLY A 223 14.72 -18.05 -3.94
C GLY A 223 14.04 -18.30 -2.60
N ALA A 224 14.15 -19.54 -2.12
CA ALA A 224 13.66 -19.95 -0.80
C ALA A 224 14.54 -19.45 0.37
N SER A 225 15.75 -19.01 0.07
CA SER A 225 16.71 -18.42 1.00
C SER A 225 17.31 -17.17 0.40
N GLY A 226 17.53 -16.16 1.23
CA GLY A 226 18.21 -14.93 0.88
C GLY A 226 18.66 -14.20 2.15
N SER A 227 19.48 -13.18 1.94
CA SER A 227 20.02 -12.31 2.98
C SER A 227 19.31 -10.97 2.99
N GLY A 228 19.13 -10.40 4.18
CA GLY A 228 18.49 -9.11 4.37
C GLY A 228 17.93 -8.99 5.79
N THR A 229 17.52 -7.80 6.18
CA THR A 229 16.99 -7.55 7.52
C THR A 229 15.48 -7.43 7.47
N PRO A 230 14.72 -8.35 8.10
CA PRO A 230 13.30 -8.15 8.33
C PRO A 230 13.10 -7.22 9.52
N THR A 231 12.32 -6.16 9.34
CA THR A 231 11.92 -5.27 10.43
C THR A 231 10.40 -5.28 10.59
N VAL A 232 9.93 -5.49 11.81
CA VAL A 232 8.52 -5.33 12.17
C VAL A 232 8.42 -4.30 13.28
N THR A 233 7.66 -3.25 13.04
CA THR A 233 7.36 -2.21 14.03
C THR A 233 5.87 -2.16 14.27
N VAL A 234 5.46 -2.27 15.53
CA VAL A 234 4.06 -2.21 15.96
C VAL A 234 3.97 -1.17 17.08
N SER A 235 3.19 -0.12 16.89
CA SER A 235 3.10 1.00 17.85
C SER A 235 1.70 1.60 17.87
N ASN A 236 1.33 2.23 19.00
CA ASN A 236 0.10 3.02 19.14
C ASN A 236 -1.22 2.28 18.80
N ASN A 237 -1.22 0.94 18.82
CA ASN A 237 -2.41 0.10 18.53
C ASN A 237 -3.18 -0.27 19.79
#